data_AF-A0A843C2A5-F1
#
_entry.id   AF-A0A843C2A5-F1
#
_cell.length_a   1.000
_cell.length_b   1.000
_cell.length_c   1.000
_cell.angle_alpha   90.00
_cell.angle_beta   90.00
_cell.angle_gamma   90.00
#
_symmetry.space_group_name_H-M   'P 1'
#
loop_
_entity.id
_entity.type
_entity.pdbx_description
1 polymer ?
#
loop_
_entity_poly.entity_id
_entity_poly.type
_entity_poly.pdbx_seq_one_letter_code
_entity_poly.pdbx_strand_id
1 'polypeptide(L)' 'MTQKLRPLLQRDVIKILEANGFHQVRSRKHITFKKKDADGRVWTTWVPQHKEVTVFVLLRNLLSDNQESHVKSFVEGIK' A
#
# COMPACT_ATOMS: atom_id res chain seq x y z
N MET A 1 -7.81 -23.34 0.58
CA MET A 1 -8.41 -22.62 1.72
C MET A 1 -8.36 -21.13 1.40
N THR A 2 -9.50 -20.51 1.15
CA THR A 2 -9.59 -19.09 0.76
C THR A 2 -9.37 -18.23 2.01
N GLN A 3 -8.18 -17.66 2.18
CA GLN A 3 -7.95 -16.65 3.22
C GLN A 3 -8.87 -15.46 2.93
N LYS A 4 -9.92 -15.30 3.75
CA LYS A 4 -10.71 -14.06 3.76
C LYS A 4 -9.78 -12.96 4.24
N LEU A 5 -9.34 -12.12 3.31
CA LEU A 5 -8.56 -10.94 3.59
C LEU A 5 -9.37 -10.02 4.51
N ARG A 6 -8.88 -9.83 5.74
CA ARG A 6 -9.53 -8.95 6.72
C ARG A 6 -9.33 -7.49 6.30
N PRO A 7 -10.32 -6.61 6.48
CA PRO A 7 -10.11 -5.18 6.35
C PRO A 7 -9.03 -4.72 7.33
N LEU A 8 -8.13 -3.84 6.86
CA LEU A 8 -7.12 -3.21 7.70
C LEU A 8 -7.54 -1.78 8.02
N LEU A 9 -7.21 -1.31 9.22
CA LEU A 9 -7.39 0.11 9.51
C LEU A 9 -6.47 0.92 8.62
N GLN A 10 -6.97 2.02 8.08
CA GLN A 10 -6.20 2.90 7.20
C GLN A 10 -4.88 3.34 7.81
N ARG A 11 -4.89 3.66 9.11
CA ARG A 11 -3.69 4.06 9.86
C ARG A 11 -2.59 2.99 9.82
N ASP A 12 -2.97 1.72 9.82
CA ASP A 12 -2.01 0.61 9.83
C ASP A 12 -1.45 0.41 8.43
N VAL A 13 -2.27 0.59 7.39
CA VAL A 13 -1.81 0.63 5.99
C VAL A 13 -0.81 1.77 5.76
N ILE A 14 -1.10 2.96 6.26
CA ILE A 14 -0.21 4.13 6.16
C ILE A 14 1.13 3.82 6.83
N LYS A 15 1.11 3.28 8.06
CA LYS A 15 2.33 2.88 8.78
C LYS A 15 3.14 1.84 8.00
N ILE A 16 2.51 0.83 7.41
CA ILE A 16 3.20 -0.17 6.61
C ILE A 16 3.85 0.50 5.39
N LEU A 17 3.15 1.40 4.70
CA LEU A 17 3.71 2.12 3.56
C LEU A 17 4.91 3.00 3.96
N GLU A 18 4.78 3.77 5.03
CA GLU A 18 5.86 4.61 5.58
C GLU A 18 7.08 3.77 5.98
N ALA A 19 6.88 2.65 6.69
CA ALA A 19 7.94 1.71 7.04
C ALA A 19 8.65 1.10 5.82
N ASN A 20 7.95 1.01 4.68
CA ASN A 20 8.51 0.54 3.41
C ASN A 20 9.16 1.65 2.57
N GLY A 21 9.29 2.87 3.11
CA GLY A 21 9.96 4.01 2.48
C GLY A 21 9.06 4.83 1.55
N PHE A 22 7.74 4.63 1.60
CA PHE A 22 6.79 5.50 0.91
C PHE A 22 6.52 6.76 1.73
N HIS A 23 6.42 7.89 1.04
CA HIS A 23 6.13 9.19 1.61
C HIS A 23 4.81 9.71 1.04
N GLN A 24 3.96 10.26 1.91
CA GLN A 24 2.71 10.86 1.49
C GLN A 24 2.98 12.15 0.69
N VAL A 25 2.35 12.26 -0.48
CA VAL A 25 2.56 13.40 -1.41
C VAL A 25 1.30 14.22 -1.64
N ARG A 26 0.13 13.60 -1.52
CA ARG A 26 -1.16 14.26 -1.72
C ARG A 26 -2.23 13.59 -0.89
N SER A 27 -3.12 14.38 -0.30
CA SER A 27 -4.31 13.88 0.37
C SER A 27 -5.51 14.65 -0.16
N ARG A 28 -6.28 14.01 -1.05
CA ARG A 28 -7.60 14.49 -1.50
C ARG A 28 -8.58 13.34 -1.38
N LYS A 29 -9.25 12.91 -2.47
CA LYS A 29 -10.17 11.75 -2.45
C LYS A 29 -9.48 10.46 -1.97
N HIS A 30 -8.20 10.31 -2.30
CA HIS A 30 -7.32 9.26 -1.80
C HIS A 30 -6.02 9.91 -1.31
N ILE A 31 -5.28 9.19 -0.48
CA ILE A 31 -3.94 9.53 -0.02
C ILE A 31 -2.94 8.90 -0.97
N THR A 32 -2.19 9.72 -1.69
CA THR A 32 -1.16 9.27 -2.63
C THR A 32 0.19 9.18 -1.90
N PHE A 33 0.89 8.08 -2.11
CA PHE A 33 2.19 7.77 -1.58
C PHE A 33 3.20 7.59 -2.72
N LYS A 34 4.43 8.06 -2.53
CA LYS A 34 5.53 7.83 -3.46
C LYS A 34 6.78 7.33 -2.76
N LYS A 35 7.52 6.46 -3.44
CA LYS A 35 8.83 5.98 -3.03
C LYS A 35 9.79 6.13 -4.21
N LYS A 36 11.00 6.61 -3.96
CA LYS A 36 12.07 6.59 -4.95
C LYS A 36 13.01 5.44 -4.62
N ASP A 37 13.31 4.64 -5.62
CA ASP A 37 14.26 3.54 -5.55
C ASP A 37 15.70 4.07 -5.80
N ALA A 38 16.71 3.29 -5.39
CA ALA A 38 18.13 3.55 -5.65
C ALA A 38 18.44 3.75 -7.15
N ASP A 39 17.75 3.05 -8.04
CA ASP A 39 17.85 3.19 -9.51
C ASP A 39 17.14 4.46 -10.03
N GLY A 40 16.59 5.28 -9.13
CA GLY A 40 15.90 6.52 -9.46
C GLY A 40 14.44 6.36 -9.90
N ARG A 41 13.94 5.12 -9.96
CA ARG A 41 12.54 4.82 -10.29
C ARG A 41 11.60 5.36 -9.22
N VAL A 42 10.51 6.00 -9.65
CA VAL A 42 9.47 6.51 -8.76
C VAL A 42 8.29 5.56 -8.75
N TRP A 43 8.00 5.00 -7.58
CA TRP A 43 6.83 4.17 -7.31
C TRP A 43 5.72 5.04 -6.75
N THR A 44 4.50 4.86 -7.22
CA THR A 44 3.33 5.60 -6.74
C THR A 44 2.25 4.62 -6.33
N THR A 45 1.63 4.82 -5.16
CA THR A 45 0.44 4.07 -4.74
C THR A 45 -0.57 5.01 -4.11
N TRP A 46 -1.81 4.56 -3.94
CA TRP A 46 -2.84 5.33 -3.29
C TRP A 46 -3.67 4.48 -2.31
N VAL A 47 -4.02 5.10 -1.19
CA VAL A 47 -4.86 4.54 -0.14
C VAL A 47 -6.15 5.34 -0.07
N PRO A 48 -7.32 4.71 -0.15
CA PRO A 48 -8.56 5.46 -0.08
C PRO A 48 -8.81 6.03 1.33
N GLN A 49 -9.58 7.12 1.41
CA GLN A 49 -9.94 7.78 2.66
C GLN A 49 -11.12 7.11 3.38
N HIS A 50 -10.99 5.82 3.68
CA HIS A 50 -11.97 5.06 4.46
C HIS A 50 -11.34 4.54 5.75
N LYS A 51 -12.12 4.39 6.81
CA LYS A 51 -11.64 3.91 8.13
C LYS A 51 -11.00 2.53 8.03
N GLU A 52 -11.60 1.67 7.20
CA GLU A 52 -11.13 0.32 6.89
C GLU A 52 -10.89 0.19 5.39
N VAL A 53 -9.77 -0.43 5.04
CA VAL A 53 -9.35 -0.68 3.66
C VAL A 53 -9.19 -2.18 3.51
N THR A 54 -9.96 -2.78 2.60
CA THR A 54 -9.80 -4.19 2.26
C THR A 54 -8.46 -4.41 1.57
N VAL A 55 -7.74 -5.45 2.00
CA VAL A 55 -6.44 -5.83 1.41
C VAL A 55 -6.56 -6.09 -0.10
N PHE A 56 -7.75 -6.48 -0.59
CA PHE A 56 -8.02 -6.59 -2.02
C PHE A 56 -7.83 -5.26 -2.79
N VAL A 57 -8.25 -4.13 -2.22
CA VAL A 57 -8.05 -2.80 -2.83
C VAL A 57 -6.57 -2.42 -2.83
N LEU A 58 -5.84 -2.78 -1.76
CA LEU A 58 -4.40 -2.54 -1.64
C LEU A 58 -3.60 -3.40 -2.64
N LEU A 59 -3.88 -4.70 -2.67
CA LEU A 59 -3.27 -5.63 -3.62
C LEU A 59 -3.56 -5.23 -5.06
N ARG A 60 -4.80 -4.84 -5.39
CA ARG A 60 -5.14 -4.38 -6.75
C ARG A 60 -4.29 -3.18 -7.17
N ASN A 61 -4.09 -2.22 -6.28
CA ASN A 61 -3.28 -1.04 -6.55
C ASN A 61 -1.79 -1.40 -6.69
N LEU A 62 -1.31 -2.32 -5.85
CA LEU A 62 0.08 -2.78 -5.87
C LEU A 62 0.39 -3.74 -7.03
N LEU A 63 -0.57 -4.50 -7.54
CA LEU A 63 -0.37 -5.47 -8.64
C LEU A 63 -0.59 -4.86 -10.03
N SER A 64 -1.33 -3.76 -10.14
CA SER A 64 -1.56 -3.05 -11.41
C SER A 64 -0.29 -2.31 -11.88
N ASP A 65 0.54 -1.89 -10.93
CA ASP A 65 1.94 -1.56 -11.16
C ASP A 65 2.75 -2.84 -10.90
N ASN A 66 3.77 -3.17 -11.68
CA ASN A 66 4.51 -4.44 -11.61
C ASN A 66 5.35 -4.58 -10.29
N GLN A 67 4.72 -4.65 -9.10
CA GLN A 67 5.32 -4.52 -7.75
C GLN A 67 5.37 -5.82 -6.94
N GLU A 68 5.68 -6.96 -7.54
CA GLU A 68 5.57 -8.27 -6.87
C GLU A 68 6.40 -8.36 -5.55
N SER A 69 7.57 -7.73 -5.48
CA SER A 69 8.40 -7.66 -4.28
C SER A 69 7.78 -6.85 -3.14
N HIS A 70 7.09 -5.74 -3.45
CA HIS A 70 6.40 -4.92 -2.46
C HIS A 70 5.12 -5.58 -1.96
N VAL A 71 4.44 -6.36 -2.81
CA VAL A 71 3.30 -7.18 -2.40
C VAL A 71 3.72 -8.19 -1.33
N LYS A 72 4.88 -8.85 -1.50
CA LYS A 72 5.42 -9.79 -0.50
C LYS A 72 5.71 -9.08 0.84
N SER A 73 6.46 -7.98 0.81
CA SER A 73 6.77 -7.20 2.03
C SER A 73 5.50 -6.70 2.74
N PHE A 74 4.52 -6.23 1.97
CA PHE A 74 3.24 -5.78 2.51
C PHE A 74 2.45 -6.92 3.18
N VAL A 75 2.37 -8.09 2.55
CA VAL A 75 1.69 -9.27 3.10
C VAL A 75 2.42 -9.78 4.36
N GLU A 76 3.76 -9.75 4.38
CA GLU A 76 4.55 -10.11 5.56
C GLU A 76 4.37 -9.14 6.72
N GLY A 77 4.20 -7.84 6.45
CA GLY A 77 3.92 -6.82 7.46
C GLY A 77 2.50 -6.85 8.05
N ILE A 78 1.60 -7.68 7.52
CA ILE A 78 0.22 -7.85 8.02
C ILE A 78 0.10 -9.05 8.99
N LYS A 79 1.12 -9.91 9.09
CA LYS A 79 1.15 -11.04 10.03
C LYS A 79 1.22 -10.57 11.48
#